data_AF-A5FDG0-F1
#
_entry.id   AF-A5FDG0-F1
#
_cell.length_a   1.000
_cell.length_b   1.000
_cell.length_c   1.000
_cell.angle_alpha   90.00
_cell.angle_beta   90.00
_cell.angle_gamma   90.00
#
_symmetry.space_group_name_H-M   'P 1'
#
loop_
_entity.id
_entity.type
_entity.pdbx_description
1 polymer ?
#
loop_
_entity_poly.entity_id
_entity_poly.type
_entity_poly.pdbx_seq_one_letter_code
_entity_poly.pdbx_strand_id
1 'polypeptide(L)'
;MKVYSKLTLSVLIAASAAMISCSSNDDETPAPIKASIYERLGGTKMVSDPDNSGQMIEQGRLSFRKVVNSTIGLIVADIQSNASGNLQAHFAPLLAETGTTQSTNIAKLSDNLTDFFSFNTGGTNAVNTYSGLNMVAAHDPAKNPRMGTKSSNADYTKFEGYVGAAANANGVASNTELYTDIVAVLESLRTPIVQK
;
A
#
# COMPACT_ATOMS: atom_id res chain seq x y z
N MET A 1 13.02 -74.52 40.34
CA MET A 1 12.49 -75.68 39.58
C MET A 1 11.78 -75.09 38.37
N LYS A 2 12.32 -75.31 37.17
CA LYS A 2 11.68 -76.08 36.09
C LYS A 2 10.42 -75.35 35.53
N VAL A 3 10.24 -75.05 34.24
CA VAL A 3 10.72 -75.73 33.03
C VAL A 3 9.98 -75.12 31.80
N TYR A 4 10.71 -74.96 30.68
CA TYR A 4 10.35 -74.98 29.24
C TYR A 4 9.09 -74.24 28.74
N SER A 5 9.18 -73.26 27.83
CA SER A 5 9.59 -73.36 26.40
C SER A 5 8.68 -74.28 25.59
N LYS A 6 8.06 -73.78 24.51
CA LYS A 6 8.35 -74.19 23.11
C LYS A 6 7.19 -73.96 22.11
N LEU A 7 7.64 -73.63 20.88
CA LEU A 7 7.05 -73.89 19.55
C LEU A 7 5.83 -73.03 19.11
N THR A 8 5.80 -72.28 17.99
CA THR A 8 6.01 -72.56 16.53
C THR A 8 4.66 -72.35 15.83
N LEU A 9 4.45 -71.26 15.05
CA LEU A 9 4.70 -71.07 13.61
C LEU A 9 3.45 -71.35 12.73
N SER A 10 3.30 -70.50 11.71
CA SER A 10 2.48 -70.65 10.47
C SER A 10 1.05 -70.10 10.55
N VAL A 11 0.78 -68.90 10.00
CA VAL A 11 0.42 -68.62 8.59
C VAL A 11 -0.91 -69.25 8.18
N LEU A 12 -1.95 -68.42 7.98
CA LEU A 12 -2.68 -68.34 6.70
C LEU A 12 -3.56 -67.08 6.61
N ILE A 13 -3.47 -66.43 5.47
CA ILE A 13 -4.23 -65.27 5.00
C ILE A 13 -5.64 -65.71 4.59
N ALA A 14 -6.68 -64.96 4.98
CA ALA A 14 -7.91 -64.86 4.20
C ALA A 14 -8.62 -63.53 4.54
N ALA A 15 -8.76 -62.70 3.51
CA ALA A 15 -9.39 -61.40 3.54
C ALA A 15 -10.92 -61.51 3.60
N SER A 16 -11.56 -60.58 4.31
CA SER A 16 -12.90 -60.09 3.98
C SER A 16 -13.10 -58.71 4.62
N ALA A 17 -13.39 -57.75 3.75
CA ALA A 17 -13.41 -56.33 3.98
C ALA A 17 -14.49 -55.89 4.98
N ALA A 18 -14.09 -55.06 5.95
CA ALA A 18 -14.99 -54.10 6.57
C ALA A 18 -14.67 -52.74 5.93
N MET A 19 -15.58 -52.23 5.11
CA MET A 19 -15.52 -50.89 4.55
C MET A 19 -15.76 -49.88 5.68
N ILE A 20 -14.70 -49.52 6.41
CA ILE A 20 -14.69 -48.30 7.20
C ILE A 20 -14.42 -47.18 6.23
N SER A 21 -15.48 -46.48 5.84
CA SER A 21 -15.39 -45.19 5.17
C SER A 21 -14.75 -44.18 6.12
N CYS A 22 -13.41 -44.16 6.16
CA CYS A 22 -12.69 -42.99 6.61
C CYS A 22 -12.88 -41.93 5.54
N SER A 23 -13.79 -40.98 5.78
CA SER A 23 -13.79 -39.71 5.07
C SER A 23 -12.39 -39.13 5.24
N SER A 24 -11.65 -39.00 4.14
CA SER A 24 -10.42 -38.22 4.10
C SER A 24 -10.75 -36.85 4.67
N ASN A 25 -10.25 -36.58 5.87
CA ASN A 25 -10.22 -35.22 6.37
C ASN A 25 -9.16 -34.53 5.53
N ASP A 26 -9.64 -33.83 4.50
CA ASP A 26 -8.84 -32.88 3.76
C ASP A 26 -8.40 -31.81 4.77
N ASP A 27 -7.18 -31.96 5.29
CA ASP A 27 -6.45 -30.89 5.93
C ASP A 27 -6.23 -29.81 4.85
N GLU A 28 -7.23 -28.96 4.66
CA GLU A 28 -7.10 -27.72 3.90
C GLU A 28 -5.99 -26.91 4.56
N THR A 29 -4.78 -27.04 4.01
CA THR A 29 -3.67 -26.18 4.38
C THR A 29 -4.13 -24.75 4.09
N PRO A 30 -4.23 -23.85 5.09
CA PRO A 30 -4.71 -22.50 4.85
C PRO A 30 -3.89 -21.87 3.73
N ALA A 31 -4.55 -21.31 2.72
CA ALA A 31 -3.86 -20.63 1.64
C ALA A 31 -2.87 -19.61 2.24
N PRO A 32 -1.63 -19.52 1.73
CA PRO A 32 -0.64 -18.61 2.28
C PRO A 32 -1.19 -17.18 2.26
N ILE A 33 -1.16 -16.51 3.41
CA ILE A 33 -1.63 -15.12 3.55
C ILE A 33 -0.75 -14.26 2.64
N LYS A 34 -1.37 -13.60 1.66
CA LYS A 34 -0.68 -12.67 0.76
C LYS A 34 -0.02 -11.56 1.58
N ALA A 35 1.27 -11.34 1.33
CA ALA A 35 2.01 -10.27 1.98
C ALA A 35 1.38 -8.90 1.70
N SER A 36 1.44 -8.00 2.68
CA SER A 36 0.91 -6.64 2.54
C SER A 36 1.63 -5.89 1.42
N ILE A 37 1.01 -4.83 0.88
CA ILE A 37 1.65 -3.98 -0.14
C ILE A 37 2.94 -3.36 0.45
N TYR A 38 2.92 -2.94 1.71
CA TYR A 38 4.11 -2.42 2.40
C TYR A 38 5.27 -3.42 2.41
N GLU A 39 4.98 -4.68 2.75
CA GLU A 39 5.98 -5.76 2.77
C GLU A 39 6.52 -6.05 1.36
N ARG A 40 5.64 -6.09 0.36
CA ARG A 40 6.03 -6.31 -1.05
C ARG A 40 6.85 -5.15 -1.63
N LEU A 41 6.78 -3.97 -1.04
CA LEU A 41 7.62 -2.80 -1.36
C LEU A 41 8.95 -2.77 -0.59
N GLY A 42 9.27 -3.85 0.14
CA GLY A 42 10.51 -4.02 0.91
C GLY A 42 10.34 -3.90 2.42
N GLY A 43 9.13 -3.63 2.91
CA GLY A 43 8.75 -3.74 4.31
C GLY A 43 9.62 -2.93 5.26
N THR A 44 9.86 -3.49 6.44
CA THR A 44 10.60 -2.86 7.55
C THR A 44 12.13 -2.97 7.39
N LYS A 45 12.62 -3.50 6.26
CA LYS A 45 14.06 -3.56 5.99
C LYS A 45 14.65 -2.16 5.98
N MET A 46 15.58 -1.89 6.89
CA MET A 46 16.24 -0.59 6.96
C MET A 46 17.27 -0.44 5.83
N VAL A 47 17.21 0.69 5.14
CA VAL A 47 18.17 1.13 4.11
C VAL A 47 18.61 2.56 4.38
N SER A 48 19.73 2.99 3.81
CA SER A 48 20.17 4.38 3.94
C SER A 48 19.14 5.33 3.33
N ASP A 49 18.83 6.40 4.04
CA ASP A 49 17.94 7.44 3.56
C ASP A 49 18.73 8.39 2.61
N PRO A 50 18.43 8.40 1.29
CA PRO A 50 19.15 9.25 0.34
C PRO A 50 18.87 10.74 0.54
N ASP A 51 17.76 11.09 1.16
CA ASP A 51 17.33 12.48 1.38
C ASP A 51 17.75 12.99 2.76
N ASN A 52 18.15 12.09 3.67
CA ASN A 52 18.60 12.40 5.02
C ASN A 52 19.92 11.69 5.33
N SER A 53 21.04 12.31 4.94
CA SER A 53 22.38 11.75 5.10
C SER A 53 22.65 11.30 6.55
N GLY A 54 23.18 10.08 6.70
CA GLY A 54 23.45 9.46 7.99
C GLY A 54 22.24 8.82 8.69
N GLN A 55 21.05 8.92 8.10
CA GLN A 55 19.84 8.29 8.63
C GLN A 55 19.48 7.02 7.86
N MET A 56 18.71 6.16 8.51
CA MET A 56 18.16 4.94 7.95
C MET A 56 16.63 5.07 7.85
N ILE A 57 16.04 4.46 6.83
CA ILE A 57 14.60 4.44 6.57
C ILE A 57 14.16 3.03 6.20
N GLU A 58 12.92 2.67 6.52
CA GLU A 58 12.31 1.43 6.04
C GLU A 58 12.17 1.45 4.50
N GLN A 59 12.53 0.36 3.85
CA GLN A 59 12.47 0.26 2.39
C GLN A 59 11.05 0.45 1.86
N GLY A 60 10.02 -0.07 2.56
CA GLY A 60 8.61 0.16 2.21
C GLY A 60 8.25 1.65 2.23
N ARG A 61 8.59 2.37 3.31
CA ARG A 61 8.35 3.81 3.45
C ARG A 61 9.12 4.60 2.39
N LEU A 62 10.37 4.24 2.11
CA LEU A 62 11.17 4.88 1.06
C LEU A 62 10.53 4.71 -0.32
N SER A 63 10.00 3.51 -0.63
CA SER A 63 9.29 3.24 -1.87
C SER A 63 8.06 4.14 -2.02
N PHE A 64 7.25 4.30 -0.97
CA PHE A 64 6.12 5.24 -0.99
C PHE A 64 6.57 6.69 -1.14
N ARG A 65 7.57 7.14 -0.38
CA ARG A 65 8.08 8.52 -0.45
C ARG A 65 8.54 8.89 -1.85
N LYS A 66 9.21 7.96 -2.54
CA LYS A 66 9.64 8.14 -3.94
C LYS A 66 8.45 8.33 -4.88
N VAL A 67 7.45 7.47 -4.81
CA VAL A 67 6.24 7.58 -5.64
C VAL A 67 5.51 8.89 -5.34
N VAL A 68 5.27 9.22 -4.07
CA VAL A 68 4.62 10.46 -3.65
C VAL A 68 5.34 11.70 -4.18
N ASN A 69 6.66 11.77 -4.01
CA ASN A 69 7.47 12.89 -4.51
C ASN A 69 7.39 13.01 -6.04
N SER A 70 7.46 11.89 -6.77
CA SER A 70 7.28 11.89 -8.22
C SER A 70 5.88 12.34 -8.64
N THR A 71 4.82 11.91 -7.94
CA THR A 71 3.44 12.35 -8.19
C THR A 71 3.30 13.86 -7.99
N ILE A 72 3.83 14.41 -6.90
CA ILE A 72 3.84 15.86 -6.65
C ILE A 72 4.56 16.58 -7.80
N GLY A 73 5.72 16.06 -8.22
CA GLY A 73 6.48 16.62 -9.35
C GLY A 73 5.69 16.64 -10.66
N LEU A 74 4.96 15.56 -10.98
CA LEU A 74 4.11 15.48 -12.16
C LEU A 74 2.95 16.48 -12.10
N ILE A 75 2.28 16.60 -10.96
CA ILE A 75 1.22 17.60 -10.75
C ILE A 75 1.77 19.01 -10.96
N VAL A 76 2.93 19.34 -10.37
CA VAL A 76 3.57 20.64 -10.52
C VAL A 76 3.93 20.92 -11.97
N ALA A 77 4.48 19.94 -12.70
CA ALA A 77 4.82 20.08 -14.11
C ALA A 77 3.58 20.37 -14.98
N ASP A 78 2.46 19.68 -14.73
CA ASP A 78 1.20 19.93 -15.44
C ASP A 78 0.64 21.32 -15.14
N ILE A 79 0.77 21.81 -13.90
CA ILE A 79 0.37 23.16 -13.52
C ILE A 79 1.25 24.20 -14.23
N GLN A 80 2.57 24.03 -14.20
CA GLN A 80 3.53 24.95 -14.82
C GLN A 80 3.38 25.03 -16.34
N SER A 81 3.06 23.91 -17.00
CA SER A 81 2.78 23.86 -18.43
C SER A 81 1.35 24.28 -18.78
N ASN A 82 0.53 24.63 -17.79
CA ASN A 82 -0.90 24.90 -17.94
C ASN A 82 -1.63 23.81 -18.75
N ALA A 83 -1.30 22.55 -18.46
CA ALA A 83 -1.92 21.40 -19.10
C ALA A 83 -3.44 21.40 -18.86
N SER A 84 -4.21 20.98 -19.88
CA SER A 84 -5.67 20.93 -19.77
C SER A 84 -6.11 20.06 -18.60
N GLY A 85 -7.04 20.58 -17.80
CA GLY A 85 -7.57 19.90 -16.61
C GLY A 85 -6.54 19.64 -15.52
N ASN A 86 -5.42 20.37 -15.45
CA ASN A 86 -4.48 20.24 -14.33
C ASN A 86 -5.16 20.50 -12.96
N LEU A 87 -4.52 20.08 -11.88
CA LEU A 87 -5.10 20.15 -10.54
C LEU A 87 -4.85 21.48 -9.81
N GLN A 88 -4.46 22.57 -10.51
CA GLN A 88 -4.10 23.85 -9.89
C GLN A 88 -5.13 24.37 -8.88
N ALA A 89 -6.42 24.30 -9.21
CA ALA A 89 -7.50 24.79 -8.35
C ALA A 89 -7.56 24.06 -6.98
N HIS A 90 -7.17 22.78 -6.95
CA HIS A 90 -7.17 21.96 -5.74
C HIS A 90 -6.01 22.37 -4.81
N PHE A 91 -4.87 22.74 -5.39
CA PHE A 91 -3.65 23.14 -4.68
C PHE A 91 -3.49 24.66 -4.52
N ALA A 92 -4.48 25.47 -4.92
CA ALA A 92 -4.38 26.93 -4.90
C ALA A 92 -3.91 27.53 -3.56
N PRO A 93 -4.37 27.07 -2.38
CA PRO A 93 -3.86 27.56 -1.09
C PRO A 93 -2.38 27.29 -0.87
N LEU A 94 -1.87 26.13 -1.30
CA LEU A 94 -0.45 25.77 -1.21
C LEU A 94 0.40 26.56 -2.22
N LEU A 95 -0.13 26.76 -3.43
CA LEU A 95 0.56 27.50 -4.49
C LEU A 95 0.64 29.01 -4.22
N ALA A 96 -0.28 29.56 -3.41
CA ALA A 96 -0.25 30.95 -2.98
C ALA A 96 0.88 31.25 -1.96
N GLU A 97 1.46 30.21 -1.36
CA GLU A 97 2.60 30.35 -0.45
C GLU A 97 3.88 30.67 -1.22
N THR A 98 4.86 31.28 -0.55
CA THR A 98 6.13 31.65 -1.19
C THR A 98 7.33 31.22 -0.35
N GLY A 99 8.47 31.09 -1.02
CA GLY A 99 9.76 30.80 -0.40
C GLY A 99 9.76 29.55 0.48
N THR A 100 10.34 29.69 1.67
CA THR A 100 10.54 28.58 2.63
C THR A 100 9.24 28.03 3.21
N THR A 101 8.18 28.85 3.28
CA THR A 101 6.87 28.40 3.75
C THR A 101 6.29 27.35 2.80
N GLN A 102 6.31 27.65 1.50
CA GLN A 102 5.81 26.73 0.48
C GLN A 102 6.61 25.42 0.47
N SER A 103 7.95 25.50 0.47
CA SER A 103 8.78 24.28 0.47
C SER A 103 8.55 23.42 1.71
N THR A 104 8.40 24.04 2.89
CA THR A 104 8.07 23.34 4.14
C THR A 104 6.72 22.63 4.06
N ASN A 105 5.71 23.28 3.48
CA ASN A 105 4.37 22.71 3.40
C ASN A 105 4.23 21.67 2.29
N ILE A 106 5.02 21.75 1.21
CA ILE A 106 5.17 20.65 0.25
C ILE A 106 5.82 19.44 0.90
N ALA A 107 6.87 19.64 1.71
CA ALA A 107 7.50 18.54 2.46
C ALA A 107 6.50 17.87 3.41
N LYS A 108 5.72 18.64 4.18
CA LYS A 108 4.65 18.11 5.03
C LYS A 108 3.56 17.37 4.25
N LEU A 109 3.19 17.85 3.06
CA LEU A 109 2.26 17.13 2.19
C LEU A 109 2.82 15.77 1.79
N SER A 110 4.09 15.73 1.36
CA SER A 110 4.77 14.48 1.00
C SER A 110 4.86 13.51 2.18
N ASP A 111 5.24 13.99 3.36
CA ASP A 111 5.32 13.17 4.56
C ASP A 111 3.94 12.61 4.96
N ASN A 112 2.91 13.45 5.01
CA ASN A 112 1.55 13.01 5.36
C ASN A 112 1.01 11.94 4.39
N LEU A 113 1.27 12.08 3.09
CA LEU A 113 0.87 11.07 2.10
C LEU A 113 1.69 9.80 2.25
N THR A 114 2.99 9.92 2.50
CA THR A 114 3.88 8.79 2.75
C THR A 114 3.43 7.99 3.98
N ASP A 115 3.09 8.67 5.07
CA ASP A 115 2.59 8.05 6.30
C ASP A 115 1.23 7.40 6.04
N PHE A 116 0.30 8.11 5.39
CA PHE A 116 -1.02 7.59 5.04
C PHE A 116 -0.92 6.27 4.27
N PHE A 117 -0.15 6.21 3.19
CA PHE A 117 -0.02 4.98 2.41
C PHE A 117 0.80 3.93 3.15
N SER A 118 1.88 4.29 3.84
CA SER A 118 2.69 3.32 4.58
C SER A 118 1.85 2.60 5.65
N PHE A 119 1.09 3.33 6.47
CA PHE A 119 0.23 2.75 7.50
C PHE A 119 -0.91 1.89 6.92
N ASN A 120 -1.68 2.46 5.98
CA ASN A 120 -2.87 1.77 5.44
C ASN A 120 -2.53 0.56 4.56
N THR A 121 -1.25 0.38 4.21
CA THR A 121 -0.79 -0.75 3.40
C THR A 121 0.05 -1.78 4.17
N GLY A 122 0.14 -1.64 5.50
CA GLY A 122 0.73 -2.64 6.39
C GLY A 122 2.02 -2.23 7.11
N GLY A 123 2.44 -0.96 7.03
CA GLY A 123 3.52 -0.41 7.82
C GLY A 123 3.08 -0.18 9.27
N THR A 124 3.71 -0.87 10.22
CA THR A 124 3.27 -0.87 11.64
C THR A 124 4.11 0.00 12.55
N ASN A 125 5.28 0.45 12.11
CA ASN A 125 6.14 1.31 12.92
C ASN A 125 5.50 2.68 13.14
N ALA A 126 5.74 3.28 14.31
CA ALA A 126 5.10 4.52 14.73
C ALA A 126 5.30 5.67 13.73
N VAL A 127 6.45 5.71 13.06
CA VAL A 127 6.79 6.68 11.99
C VAL A 127 5.86 6.62 10.77
N ASN A 128 5.12 5.53 10.58
CA ASN A 128 4.15 5.40 9.50
C ASN A 128 2.77 5.95 9.89
N THR A 129 2.51 6.27 11.15
CA THR A 129 1.15 6.57 11.63
C THR A 129 0.61 7.87 11.05
N TYR A 130 -0.45 7.76 10.26
CA TYR A 130 -1.20 8.93 9.79
C TYR A 130 -2.10 9.49 10.89
N SER A 131 -1.93 10.77 11.21
CA SER A 131 -2.70 11.50 12.24
C SER A 131 -3.55 12.64 11.68
N GLY A 132 -3.62 12.75 10.35
CA GLY A 132 -4.37 13.81 9.68
C GLY A 132 -5.89 13.59 9.69
N LEU A 133 -6.59 14.50 9.02
CA LEU A 133 -8.03 14.40 8.82
C LEU A 133 -8.40 13.12 8.06
N ASN A 134 -9.56 12.54 8.36
CA ASN A 134 -10.10 11.48 7.51
C ASN A 134 -10.27 11.99 6.06
N MET A 135 -10.28 11.07 5.08
CA MET A 135 -10.27 11.44 3.67
C MET A 135 -11.44 12.34 3.25
N VAL A 136 -12.61 12.21 3.89
CA VAL A 136 -13.75 13.11 3.63
C VAL A 136 -13.45 14.54 4.07
N ALA A 137 -13.00 14.72 5.32
CA ALA A 137 -12.69 16.04 5.84
C ALA A 137 -11.44 16.65 5.20
N ALA A 138 -10.45 15.84 4.85
CA ALA A 138 -9.22 16.26 4.19
C ALA A 138 -9.49 16.89 2.81
N HIS A 139 -10.51 16.41 2.09
CA HIS A 139 -10.84 16.85 0.73
C HIS A 139 -12.09 17.74 0.64
N ASP A 140 -12.62 18.19 1.79
CA ASP A 140 -13.73 19.15 1.88
C ASP A 140 -13.18 20.56 2.17
N PRO A 141 -13.22 21.51 1.22
CA PRO A 141 -12.75 22.89 1.43
C PRO A 141 -13.43 23.62 2.59
N ALA A 142 -14.64 23.20 3.00
CA ALA A 142 -15.32 23.79 4.15
C ALA A 142 -14.73 23.34 5.50
N LYS A 143 -13.99 22.22 5.52
CA LYS A 143 -13.38 21.64 6.73
C LYS A 143 -11.85 21.76 6.71
N ASN A 144 -11.25 21.71 5.53
CA ASN A 144 -9.83 21.83 5.32
C ASN A 144 -9.52 23.02 4.41
N PRO A 145 -9.10 24.18 4.96
CA PRO A 145 -8.80 25.37 4.16
C PRO A 145 -7.56 25.19 3.26
N ARG A 146 -6.82 24.07 3.40
CA ARG A 146 -5.73 23.70 2.50
C ARG A 146 -6.23 23.13 1.17
N MET A 147 -7.49 22.70 1.11
CA MET A 147 -8.11 22.19 -0.11
C MET A 147 -8.81 23.33 -0.85
N GLY A 148 -8.36 23.65 -2.06
CA GLY A 148 -8.87 24.83 -2.79
C GLY A 148 -10.27 24.63 -3.39
N THR A 149 -10.65 23.41 -3.75
CA THR A 149 -11.97 23.07 -4.31
C THR A 149 -12.30 21.60 -4.07
N LYS A 150 -13.57 21.22 -4.24
CA LYS A 150 -14.00 19.82 -4.21
C LYS A 150 -13.56 19.09 -5.47
N SER A 151 -13.11 17.84 -5.31
CA SER A 151 -12.70 16.97 -6.42
C SER A 151 -13.90 16.31 -7.09
N SER A 152 -13.89 16.24 -8.42
CA SER A 152 -14.78 15.41 -9.23
C SER A 152 -14.16 14.05 -9.56
N ASN A 153 -14.92 13.16 -10.18
CA ASN A 153 -14.39 11.91 -10.73
C ASN A 153 -13.25 12.13 -11.74
N ALA A 154 -13.37 13.16 -12.59
CA ALA A 154 -12.34 13.45 -13.58
C ALA A 154 -11.03 13.91 -12.93
N ASP A 155 -11.12 14.72 -11.86
CA ASP A 155 -9.96 15.16 -11.09
C ASP A 155 -9.26 13.97 -10.43
N TYR A 156 -10.03 13.04 -9.85
CA TYR A 156 -9.49 11.87 -9.20
C TYR A 156 -8.85 10.88 -10.18
N THR A 157 -9.49 10.62 -11.32
CA THR A 157 -8.90 9.81 -12.40
C THR A 157 -7.60 10.42 -12.92
N LYS A 158 -7.52 11.75 -13.01
CA LYS A 158 -6.27 12.42 -13.37
C LYS A 158 -5.19 12.26 -12.30
N PHE A 159 -5.56 12.38 -11.02
CA PHE A 159 -4.65 12.10 -9.90
C PHE A 159 -4.09 10.67 -9.95
N GLU A 160 -4.94 9.65 -10.14
CA GLU A 160 -4.51 8.26 -10.28
C GLU A 160 -3.57 8.06 -11.48
N GLY A 161 -3.80 8.78 -12.58
CA GLY A 161 -2.88 8.80 -13.71
C GLY A 161 -1.46 9.25 -13.33
N TYR A 162 -1.34 10.30 -12.51
CA TYR A 162 -0.04 10.73 -11.98
C TYR A 162 0.58 9.70 -11.03
N VAL A 163 -0.23 9.07 -10.17
CA VAL A 163 0.26 8.02 -9.26
C VAL A 163 0.76 6.81 -10.05
N GLY A 164 0.04 6.38 -11.08
CA GLY A 164 0.44 5.29 -11.97
C GLY A 164 1.73 5.58 -12.71
N ALA A 165 1.89 6.78 -13.28
CA ALA A 165 3.12 7.19 -13.94
C ALA A 165 4.31 7.24 -12.95
N ALA A 166 4.09 7.79 -11.75
CA ALA A 166 5.09 7.84 -10.69
C ALA A 166 5.48 6.43 -10.18
N ALA A 167 4.52 5.52 -10.04
CA ALA A 167 4.77 4.14 -9.62
C ALA A 167 5.66 3.41 -10.63
N ASN A 168 5.35 3.51 -11.93
CA ASN A 168 6.18 2.94 -12.99
C ASN A 168 7.60 3.52 -13.00
N ALA A 169 7.73 4.86 -12.89
CA ALA A 169 9.02 5.54 -12.83
C ALA A 169 9.89 5.10 -11.64
N ASN A 170 9.26 4.62 -10.56
CA ASN A 170 9.92 4.17 -9.34
C ASN A 170 9.97 2.63 -9.21
N GLY A 171 9.82 1.90 -10.33
CA GLY A 171 10.08 0.46 -10.40
C GLY A 171 8.90 -0.45 -10.08
N VAL A 172 7.69 0.09 -9.93
CA VAL A 172 6.46 -0.70 -9.81
C VAL A 172 5.82 -0.81 -11.20
N ALA A 173 6.14 -1.88 -11.91
CA ALA A 173 5.68 -2.08 -13.28
C ALA A 173 4.16 -2.36 -13.36
N SER A 174 3.49 -1.73 -14.33
CA SER A 174 2.03 -1.78 -14.51
C SER A 174 1.44 -3.16 -14.78
N ASN A 175 2.24 -4.11 -15.23
CA ASN A 175 1.84 -5.50 -15.50
C ASN A 175 2.03 -6.43 -14.28
N THR A 176 2.24 -5.88 -13.08
CA THR A 176 2.43 -6.66 -11.85
C THR A 176 1.18 -6.65 -10.99
N GLU A 177 0.97 -7.73 -10.24
CA GLU A 177 -0.08 -7.80 -9.23
C GLU A 177 0.08 -6.70 -8.16
N LEU A 178 1.32 -6.29 -7.85
CA LEU A 178 1.58 -5.20 -6.90
C LEU A 178 0.99 -3.88 -7.38
N TYR A 179 1.14 -3.58 -8.68
CA TYR A 179 0.52 -2.40 -9.27
C TYR A 179 -1.00 -2.50 -9.22
N THR A 180 -1.59 -3.66 -9.55
CA THR A 180 -3.04 -3.88 -9.46
C THR A 180 -3.57 -3.65 -8.05
N ASP A 181 -2.88 -4.14 -7.01
CA ASP A 181 -3.30 -3.95 -5.63
C ASP A 181 -3.17 -2.48 -5.19
N ILE A 182 -2.14 -1.76 -5.65
CA ILE A 182 -1.98 -0.32 -5.39
C ILE A 182 -3.14 0.47 -6.02
N VAL A 183 -3.50 0.15 -7.27
CA VAL A 183 -4.67 0.77 -7.93
C VAL A 183 -5.95 0.48 -7.16
N ALA A 184 -6.14 -0.75 -6.67
CA ALA A 184 -7.32 -1.09 -5.86
C ALA A 184 -7.38 -0.28 -4.55
N VAL A 185 -6.24 -0.05 -3.89
CA VAL A 185 -6.18 0.83 -2.71
C VAL A 185 -6.56 2.26 -3.07
N LEU A 186 -6.04 2.81 -4.17
CA LEU A 186 -6.42 4.16 -4.62
C LEU A 186 -7.93 4.23 -4.91
N GLU A 187 -8.46 3.30 -5.68
CA GLU A 187 -9.88 3.27 -6.01
C GLU A 187 -10.79 3.16 -4.78
N SER A 188 -10.34 2.49 -3.71
CA SER A 188 -11.08 2.43 -2.44
C SER A 188 -11.24 3.81 -1.78
N LEU A 189 -10.38 4.77 -2.10
CA LEU A 189 -10.40 6.14 -1.58
C LEU A 189 -11.22 7.09 -2.45
N ARG A 190 -11.71 6.65 -3.62
CA ARG A 190 -12.47 7.51 -4.53
C ARG A 190 -13.72 8.08 -3.86
N THR A 191 -14.52 7.24 -3.20
CA THR A 191 -15.78 7.65 -2.57
C THR A 191 -15.61 8.77 -1.53
N PRO A 192 -14.67 8.69 -0.57
CA PRO A 192 -14.49 9.79 0.38
C PRO A 192 -13.85 11.06 -0.23
N ILE A 193 -13.12 10.95 -1.34
CA ILE A 193 -12.38 12.06 -1.96
C ILE A 193 -13.21 12.82 -2.99
N VAL A 194 -14.00 12.11 -3.80
CA VAL A 194 -14.87 12.72 -4.83
C VAL A 194 -16.11 13.28 -4.17
N GLN A 195 -16.25 14.60 -4.22
CA GLN A 195 -17.30 15.35 -3.50
C GLN A 195 -18.10 16.29 -4.41
N LYS A 196 -17.92 16.16 -5.73
CA LYS A 196 -18.60 16.94 -6.77
C LYS A 196 -19.16 16.03 -7.85
#